data_AF-A0A7Y5A4G1-F1
#
_entry.id   AF-A0A7Y5A4G1-F1
#
_cell.length_a   1.000
_cell.length_b   1.000
_cell.length_c   1.000
_cell.angle_alpha   90.00
_cell.angle_beta   90.00
_cell.angle_gamma   90.00
#
_symmetry.space_group_name_H-M   'P 1'
#
loop_
_entity.id
_entity.type
_entity.pdbx_description
1 polymer ?
#
loop_
_entity_poly.entity_id
_entity_poly.type
_entity_poly.pdbx_seq_one_letter_code
_entity_poly.pdbx_strand_id
1 'polypeptide(L)'
;MLAKVIIPPNPNAFSIRSCSETQFIQLIQKAEIGLSSFETFDKKILLIRDPRDWIISGALFLPQEYKEIYNDSEATHNILDLIHKKELAPKTVSFIEIMNEILSYSNNTVEDTIPGLIRGHHSYIFNFEKNLNNYVRWRYEDLVDNKSMEVEKYFGFKFTKSDKQDERFKHVPRTKSYGNWRDWFTPSDIEFFKPLMSEYIEYYGYDKEWRLNLIQQINPDHASKYVENTVNLRRKAFISNVTKDERNFKTIFQTLPI
;
A
#
# COMPACT_ATOMS: atom_id res chain seq x y z
N MET A 1 -18.23 4.13 -22.20
CA MET A 1 -18.36 3.96 -20.74
C MET A 1 -16.99 4.17 -20.13
N LEU A 2 -16.83 5.27 -19.41
CA LEU A 2 -15.58 5.54 -18.69
C LEU A 2 -15.71 4.99 -17.27
N ALA A 3 -14.76 4.14 -16.89
CA ALA A 3 -14.74 3.44 -15.62
C ALA A 3 -13.49 3.84 -14.83
N LYS A 4 -13.61 4.09 -13.53
CA LYS A 4 -12.47 4.45 -12.68
C LYS A 4 -12.45 3.63 -11.39
N VAL A 5 -11.30 3.07 -11.07
CA VAL A 5 -11.05 2.45 -9.77
C VAL A 5 -10.46 3.50 -8.86
N ILE A 6 -11.14 3.73 -7.75
CA ILE A 6 -10.75 4.64 -6.68
C ILE A 6 -10.11 3.77 -5.60
N ILE A 7 -8.82 3.99 -5.40
CA ILE A 7 -8.09 3.44 -4.26
C ILE A 7 -7.98 4.61 -3.28
N PRO A 8 -8.52 4.51 -2.05
CA PRO A 8 -8.28 5.48 -0.99
C PRO A 8 -6.77 5.77 -0.88
N PRO A 9 -6.35 6.98 -0.51
CA PRO A 9 -4.96 7.40 -0.61
C PRO A 9 -4.01 6.47 0.17
N ASN A 10 -3.30 5.59 -0.56
CA ASN A 10 -2.02 5.00 -0.17
C ASN A 10 -1.25 4.54 -1.44
N PRO A 11 0.09 4.70 -1.47
CA PRO A 11 0.98 4.43 -2.61
C PRO A 11 1.03 3.02 -3.22
N ASN A 12 0.40 1.97 -2.66
CA ASN A 12 0.65 0.60 -3.13
C ASN A 12 -0.49 -0.08 -3.91
N ALA A 13 -0.17 -0.28 -5.18
CA ALA A 13 -0.99 -0.61 -6.34
C ALA A 13 -1.70 -1.95 -6.31
N PHE A 14 -2.90 -1.94 -6.90
CA PHE A 14 -3.38 -2.98 -7.80
C PHE A 14 -3.65 -2.36 -9.16
N SER A 15 -3.54 -3.13 -10.24
CA SER A 15 -4.01 -2.71 -11.56
C SER A 15 -5.04 -3.71 -12.09
N ILE A 16 -6.17 -3.19 -12.56
CA ILE A 16 -7.20 -3.90 -13.33
C ILE A 16 -7.33 -3.14 -14.65
N ARG A 17 -6.85 -3.73 -15.74
CA ARG A 17 -7.16 -3.24 -17.09
C ARG A 17 -8.13 -4.21 -17.74
N SER A 18 -9.31 -3.74 -18.14
CA SER A 18 -10.11 -4.44 -19.15
C SER A 18 -9.70 -3.96 -20.55
N CYS A 19 -9.76 -4.88 -21.50
CA CYS A 19 -9.32 -4.73 -22.88
C CYS A 19 -10.54 -4.65 -23.82
N SER A 20 -10.72 -3.52 -24.49
CA SER A 20 -11.22 -3.34 -25.87
C SER A 20 -11.20 -1.83 -26.16
N GLU A 21 -10.99 -1.41 -27.41
CA GLU A 21 -10.80 -0.01 -27.82
C GLU A 21 -11.96 0.96 -27.46
N THR A 22 -13.06 0.45 -26.90
CA THR A 22 -14.27 1.22 -26.55
C THR A 22 -14.50 1.38 -25.04
N GLN A 23 -13.66 0.81 -24.17
CA GLN A 23 -13.87 0.80 -22.72
C GLN A 23 -12.56 1.08 -21.96
N PHE A 24 -12.45 2.27 -21.35
CA PHE A 24 -11.26 2.70 -20.61
C PHE A 24 -11.48 2.54 -19.10
N ILE A 25 -10.70 1.68 -18.44
CA ILE A 25 -10.55 1.66 -16.97
C ILE A 25 -9.25 2.39 -16.62
N GLN A 26 -9.34 3.57 -16.00
CA GLN A 26 -8.18 4.28 -15.47
C GLN A 26 -8.07 4.03 -13.96
N LEU A 27 -6.92 3.54 -13.51
CA LEU A 27 -6.56 3.52 -12.10
C LEU A 27 -5.70 4.74 -11.81
N ILE A 28 -6.06 5.51 -10.79
CA ILE A 28 -5.18 6.59 -10.33
C ILE A 28 -4.88 6.44 -8.84
N GLN A 29 -3.60 6.22 -8.57
CA GLN A 29 -2.98 6.33 -7.27
C GLN A 29 -2.28 7.68 -7.16
N LYS A 30 -2.94 8.65 -6.52
CA LYS A 30 -2.29 9.75 -5.79
C LYS A 30 -3.34 10.55 -5.05
N ALA A 31 -3.00 10.99 -3.84
CA ALA A 31 -3.86 11.78 -2.95
C ALA A 31 -4.18 13.20 -3.47
N GLU A 32 -3.63 13.62 -4.61
CA GLU A 32 -3.82 14.96 -5.18
C GLU A 32 -5.00 15.02 -6.16
N ILE A 33 -5.98 14.15 -5.98
CA ILE A 33 -7.06 14.04 -6.93
C ILE A 33 -8.39 14.17 -6.20
N GLY A 34 -8.86 15.41 -6.14
CA GLY A 34 -10.17 15.75 -5.58
C GLY A 34 -11.31 15.01 -6.29
N LEU A 35 -12.50 15.07 -5.68
CA LEU A 35 -13.75 14.51 -6.21
C LEU A 35 -13.98 14.88 -7.70
N SER A 36 -13.58 16.10 -8.09
CA SER A 36 -13.68 16.63 -9.45
C SER A 36 -13.06 15.74 -10.53
N SER A 37 -12.00 15.02 -10.22
CA SER A 37 -11.38 14.09 -11.19
C SER A 37 -12.16 12.82 -11.48
N PHE A 38 -13.19 12.55 -10.68
CA PHE A 38 -14.05 11.40 -10.80
C PHE A 38 -15.40 11.78 -11.44
N GLU A 39 -15.71 13.07 -11.54
CA GLU A 39 -16.99 13.58 -12.08
C GLU A 39 -17.21 13.17 -13.54
N THR A 40 -16.15 13.05 -14.33
CA THR A 40 -16.22 12.67 -15.75
C THR A 40 -16.45 11.18 -15.99
N PHE A 41 -16.51 10.36 -14.93
CA PHE A 41 -16.67 8.91 -15.04
C PHE A 41 -18.10 8.47 -14.72
N ASP A 42 -18.70 7.77 -15.69
CA ASP A 42 -20.07 7.23 -15.60
C ASP A 42 -20.21 6.22 -14.47
N LYS A 43 -19.18 5.39 -14.29
CA LYS A 43 -19.16 4.28 -13.33
C LYS A 43 -17.86 4.26 -12.53
N LYS A 44 -17.98 4.01 -11.22
CA LYS A 44 -16.85 4.08 -10.29
C LYS A 44 -16.77 2.83 -9.43
N ILE A 45 -15.56 2.37 -9.15
CA ILE A 45 -15.30 1.32 -8.15
C ILE A 45 -14.60 1.98 -6.97
N LEU A 46 -15.15 1.85 -5.78
CA LEU A 46 -14.43 2.15 -4.55
C LEU A 46 -13.80 0.86 -4.02
N LEU A 47 -12.47 0.75 -4.14
CA LEU A 47 -11.72 -0.40 -3.63
C LEU A 47 -11.45 -0.19 -2.13
N ILE A 48 -11.97 -1.09 -1.30
CA ILE A 48 -11.76 -1.07 0.16
C ILE A 48 -10.94 -2.29 0.57
N ARG A 49 -10.20 -2.19 1.68
CA ARG A 49 -9.35 -3.28 2.19
C ARG A 49 -9.38 -3.32 3.70
N ASP A 50 -9.19 -4.50 4.29
CA ASP A 50 -9.05 -4.62 5.74
C ASP A 50 -7.92 -3.72 6.25
N PRO A 51 -8.21 -2.77 7.18
CA PRO A 51 -7.23 -1.78 7.62
C PRO A 51 -6.04 -2.43 8.34
N ARG A 52 -6.23 -3.64 8.90
CA ARG A 52 -5.18 -4.40 9.60
C ARG A 52 -4.12 -4.93 8.63
N ASP A 53 -4.53 -5.46 7.48
CA ASP A 53 -3.59 -5.87 6.42
C ASP A 53 -2.96 -4.66 5.71
N TRP A 54 -3.71 -3.56 5.63
CA TRP A 54 -3.26 -2.32 5.01
C TRP A 54 -2.07 -1.71 5.77
N ILE A 55 -2.18 -1.54 7.09
CA ILE A 55 -1.12 -0.90 7.88
C ILE A 55 0.21 -1.68 7.80
N ILE A 56 0.16 -3.02 7.82
CA ILE A 56 1.34 -3.87 7.66
C ILE A 56 1.96 -3.70 6.28
N SER A 57 1.13 -3.73 5.24
CA SER A 57 1.60 -3.55 3.87
C SER A 57 2.22 -2.16 3.66
N GLY A 58 1.67 -1.13 4.32
CA GLY A 58 2.22 0.22 4.32
C GLY A 58 3.58 0.28 4.99
N ALA A 59 3.68 -0.21 6.24
CA ALA A 59 4.93 -0.18 7.00
C ALA A 59 6.09 -0.89 6.29
N LEU A 60 5.84 -2.06 5.67
CA LEU A 60 6.87 -2.79 4.91
C LEU A 60 7.24 -2.13 3.58
N PHE A 61 6.56 -1.07 3.18
CA PHE A 61 6.91 -0.30 1.99
C PHE A 61 7.56 1.04 2.31
N LEU A 62 7.28 1.63 3.47
CA LEU A 62 7.84 2.92 3.90
C LEU A 62 9.37 3.04 3.81
N PRO A 63 10.18 2.00 4.09
CA PRO A 63 11.64 2.09 3.97
C PRO A 63 12.12 2.58 2.60
N GLN A 64 11.41 2.26 1.50
CA GLN A 64 11.78 2.74 0.17
C GLN A 64 11.29 4.17 -0.16
N GLU A 65 10.44 4.75 0.68
CA GLU A 65 9.91 6.11 0.53
C GLU A 65 10.71 7.14 1.36
N TYR A 66 11.36 6.72 2.44
CA TYR A 66 12.17 7.60 3.29
C TYR A 66 13.64 7.58 2.88
N LYS A 67 14.16 8.73 2.43
CA LYS A 67 15.54 8.89 1.95
C LYS A 67 16.55 8.57 3.03
N GLU A 68 16.22 8.94 4.25
CA GLU A 68 16.97 8.69 5.48
C GLU A 68 17.15 7.19 5.74
N ILE A 69 16.24 6.36 5.22
CA ILE A 69 16.33 4.90 5.32
C ILE A 69 16.99 4.31 4.08
N TYR A 70 16.44 4.54 2.88
CA TYR A 70 16.94 3.83 1.70
C TYR A 70 18.36 4.28 1.28
N ASN A 71 18.85 5.46 1.66
CA ASN A 71 20.23 5.86 1.39
C ASN A 71 21.21 5.50 2.50
N ASP A 72 20.73 5.07 3.66
CA ASP A 72 21.55 4.69 4.81
C ASP A 72 21.52 3.16 4.99
N SER A 73 22.71 2.55 4.93
CA SER A 73 22.83 1.10 5.06
C SER A 73 22.61 0.62 6.49
N GLU A 74 23.01 1.42 7.49
CA GLU A 74 22.79 1.11 8.91
C GLU A 74 21.31 1.22 9.26
N ALA A 75 20.65 2.29 8.81
CA ALA A 75 19.20 2.46 9.00
C ALA A 75 18.39 1.29 8.40
N THR A 76 18.71 0.91 7.17
CA THR A 76 18.08 -0.23 6.50
C THR A 76 18.34 -1.53 7.26
N HIS A 77 19.56 -1.73 7.76
CA HIS A 77 19.94 -2.92 8.52
C HIS A 77 19.16 -3.04 9.83
N ASN A 78 19.05 -1.96 10.61
CA ASN A 78 18.32 -1.95 11.89
C ASN A 78 16.85 -2.37 11.71
N ILE A 79 16.20 -1.85 10.66
CA ILE A 79 14.82 -2.22 10.32
C ILE A 79 14.71 -3.69 9.91
N LEU A 80 15.61 -4.16 9.02
CA LEU A 80 15.62 -5.55 8.57
C LEU A 80 15.88 -6.52 9.73
N ASP A 81 16.73 -6.16 10.68
CA ASP A 81 17.03 -6.97 11.87
C ASP A 81 15.79 -7.17 12.75
N LEU A 82 14.98 -6.12 12.96
CA LEU A 82 13.70 -6.25 13.67
C LEU A 82 12.72 -7.17 12.91
N ILE A 83 12.64 -7.01 11.58
CA ILE A 83 11.77 -7.85 10.75
C ILE A 83 12.24 -9.32 10.80
N HIS A 84 13.54 -9.58 10.71
CA HIS A 84 14.09 -10.93 10.82
C HIS A 84 13.85 -11.57 12.19
N LYS A 85 14.04 -10.80 13.28
CA LYS A 85 13.69 -11.27 14.63
C LYS A 85 12.21 -11.65 14.72
N LYS A 86 11.34 -10.83 14.12
CA LYS A 86 9.91 -11.12 14.05
C LYS A 86 9.59 -12.34 13.18
N GLU A 87 10.28 -12.55 12.07
CA GLU A 87 10.11 -13.76 11.23
C GLU A 87 10.44 -15.04 12.00
N LEU A 88 11.55 -15.02 12.75
CA LEU A 88 12.02 -16.15 13.55
C LEU A 88 11.15 -16.40 14.78
N ALA A 89 10.69 -15.33 15.42
CA ALA A 89 9.86 -15.37 16.61
C ALA A 89 8.73 -14.31 16.55
N PRO A 90 7.62 -14.59 15.84
CA PRO A 90 6.58 -13.60 15.56
C PRO A 90 5.93 -12.93 16.76
N LYS A 91 6.03 -13.56 17.93
CA LYS A 91 5.45 -13.12 19.19
C LYS A 91 6.38 -12.21 20.01
N THR A 92 7.67 -12.12 19.68
CA THR A 92 8.66 -11.42 20.52
C THR A 92 8.90 -9.97 20.11
N VAL A 93 8.73 -9.65 18.83
CA VAL A 93 8.83 -8.28 18.31
C VAL A 93 7.42 -7.82 17.96
N SER A 94 6.96 -6.71 18.54
CA SER A 94 5.66 -6.14 18.20
C SER A 94 5.71 -5.46 16.81
N PHE A 95 4.57 -5.36 16.13
CA PHE A 95 4.52 -4.58 14.90
C PHE A 95 4.75 -3.08 15.17
N ILE A 96 4.28 -2.58 16.32
CA ILE A 96 4.55 -1.21 16.81
C ILE A 96 6.05 -0.93 16.90
N GLU A 97 6.84 -1.86 17.41
CA GLU A 97 8.31 -1.70 17.52
C GLU A 97 8.96 -1.48 16.15
N ILE A 98 8.56 -2.26 15.14
CA ILE A 98 9.05 -2.09 13.76
C ILE A 98 8.66 -0.71 13.20
N MET A 99 7.42 -0.26 13.43
CA MET A 99 7.00 1.07 12.97
C MET A 99 7.72 2.19 13.72
N ASN A 100 7.96 2.05 15.02
CA ASN A 100 8.70 3.03 15.80
C ASN A 100 10.13 3.18 15.28
N GLU A 101 10.81 2.08 14.96
CA GLU A 101 12.12 2.13 14.29
C GLU A 101 12.04 2.91 12.97
N ILE A 102 11.09 2.59 12.10
CA ILE A 102 10.91 3.28 10.81
C ILE A 102 10.62 4.78 11.00
N LEU A 103 9.73 5.14 11.93
CA LEU A 103 9.32 6.53 12.16
C LEU A 103 10.40 7.36 12.85
N SER A 104 11.32 6.72 13.60
CA SER A 104 12.42 7.40 14.27
C SER A 104 13.33 8.16 13.31
N TYR A 105 13.50 7.68 12.07
CA TYR A 105 14.27 8.36 11.01
C TYR A 105 13.60 9.66 10.51
N SER A 106 12.35 9.91 10.91
CA SER A 106 11.64 11.17 10.70
C SER A 106 11.41 11.96 11.99
N ASN A 107 12.10 11.58 13.09
CA ASN A 107 11.91 12.10 14.44
C ASN A 107 10.46 12.00 14.95
N ASN A 108 9.78 10.92 14.58
CA ASN A 108 8.40 10.65 14.97
C ASN A 108 8.28 9.34 15.75
N THR A 109 7.17 9.21 16.48
CA THR A 109 6.79 7.97 17.16
C THR A 109 5.47 7.45 16.59
N VAL A 110 5.17 6.17 16.86
CA VAL A 110 3.88 5.54 16.54
C VAL A 110 2.76 6.27 17.29
N GLU A 111 2.95 6.58 18.55
CA GLU A 111 1.98 7.24 19.43
C GLU A 111 1.58 8.62 18.90
N ASP A 112 2.54 9.40 18.40
CA ASP A 112 2.30 10.74 17.88
C ASP A 112 1.72 10.72 16.44
N THR A 113 2.12 9.74 15.63
CA THR A 113 1.83 9.74 14.18
C THR A 113 0.59 8.94 13.82
N ILE A 114 0.51 7.70 14.28
CA ILE A 114 -0.42 6.71 13.74
C ILE A 114 -1.89 7.01 14.09
N PRO A 115 -2.25 7.45 15.31
CA PRO A 115 -3.62 7.81 15.61
C PRO A 115 -4.15 8.94 14.72
N GLY A 116 -3.32 9.96 14.44
CA GLY A 116 -3.65 11.06 13.56
C GLY A 116 -3.83 10.59 12.10
N LEU A 117 -2.89 9.77 11.61
CA LEU A 117 -2.95 9.19 10.27
C LEU A 117 -4.21 8.35 10.05
N ILE A 118 -4.53 7.45 10.97
CA ILE A 118 -5.71 6.57 10.87
C ILE A 118 -7.00 7.39 10.90
N ARG A 119 -7.16 8.31 11.87
CA ARG A 119 -8.34 9.17 11.97
C ARG A 119 -8.51 10.09 10.75
N GLY A 120 -7.40 10.65 10.26
CA GLY A 120 -7.39 11.46 9.04
C GLY A 120 -7.82 10.64 7.83
N HIS A 121 -7.29 9.43 7.67
CA HIS A 121 -7.68 8.52 6.59
C HIS A 121 -9.17 8.14 6.66
N HIS A 122 -9.67 7.76 7.84
CA HIS A 122 -11.09 7.45 8.05
C HIS A 122 -11.98 8.64 7.71
N SER A 123 -11.68 9.80 8.26
CA SER A 123 -12.44 11.03 8.02
C SER A 123 -12.46 11.37 6.53
N TYR A 124 -11.31 11.27 5.86
CA TYR A 124 -11.20 11.48 4.43
C TYR A 124 -12.06 10.49 3.66
N ILE A 125 -11.92 9.19 3.91
CA ILE A 125 -12.56 8.18 3.07
C ILE A 125 -14.07 8.13 3.27
N PHE A 126 -14.55 8.29 4.50
CA PHE A 126 -15.98 8.36 4.78
C PHE A 126 -16.61 9.61 4.15
N ASN A 127 -15.94 10.77 4.25
CA ASN A 127 -16.41 11.98 3.61
C ASN A 127 -16.36 11.85 2.07
N PHE A 128 -15.27 11.32 1.53
CA PHE A 128 -15.11 11.09 0.10
C PHE A 128 -16.24 10.22 -0.44
N GLU A 129 -16.49 9.08 0.20
CA GLU A 129 -17.52 8.14 -0.21
C GLU A 129 -18.93 8.68 -0.05
N LYS A 130 -19.22 9.44 1.02
CA LYS A 130 -20.51 10.12 1.21
C LYS A 130 -20.85 11.07 0.06
N ASN A 131 -19.83 11.69 -0.54
CA ASN A 131 -19.99 12.60 -1.67
C ASN A 131 -19.82 11.91 -3.04
N LEU A 132 -19.60 10.60 -3.05
CA LEU A 132 -19.42 9.84 -4.28
C LEU A 132 -20.78 9.39 -4.83
N ASN A 133 -21.04 9.69 -6.09
CA ASN A 133 -22.22 9.21 -6.81
C ASN A 133 -21.85 8.08 -7.77
N ASN A 134 -22.84 7.25 -8.13
CA ASN A 134 -22.72 6.20 -9.14
C ASN A 134 -21.44 5.38 -8.95
N TYR A 135 -21.34 4.66 -7.83
CA TYR A 135 -20.21 3.79 -7.53
C TYR A 135 -20.67 2.44 -6.98
N VAL A 136 -19.76 1.46 -7.03
CA VAL A 136 -19.89 0.17 -6.34
C VAL A 136 -18.67 -0.03 -5.44
N ARG A 137 -18.88 -0.60 -4.24
CA ARG A 137 -17.76 -1.05 -3.39
C ARG A 137 -17.23 -2.37 -3.93
N TRP A 138 -15.92 -2.50 -4.02
CA TRP A 138 -15.27 -3.80 -4.23
C TRP A 138 -14.26 -4.01 -3.12
N ARG A 139 -14.35 -5.14 -2.41
CA ARG A 139 -13.35 -5.48 -1.41
C ARG A 139 -12.11 -6.04 -2.09
N TYR A 140 -10.95 -5.69 -1.56
CA TYR A 140 -9.69 -6.30 -1.97
C TYR A 140 -9.71 -7.82 -1.78
N GLU A 141 -10.36 -8.30 -0.71
CA GLU A 141 -10.49 -9.74 -0.46
C GLU A 141 -11.32 -10.43 -1.53
N ASP A 142 -12.41 -9.80 -1.97
CA ASP A 142 -13.22 -10.30 -3.10
C ASP A 142 -12.44 -10.27 -4.41
N LEU A 143 -11.62 -9.24 -4.64
CA LEU A 143 -10.74 -9.17 -5.79
C LEU A 143 -9.72 -10.34 -5.80
N VAL A 144 -9.09 -10.62 -4.66
CA VAL A 144 -8.14 -11.75 -4.49
C VAL A 144 -8.83 -13.08 -4.77
N ASP A 145 -10.04 -13.26 -4.22
CA ASP A 145 -10.85 -14.47 -4.38
C ASP A 145 -11.49 -14.60 -5.78
N ASN A 146 -11.26 -13.66 -6.69
CA ASN A 146 -11.91 -13.57 -8.00
C ASN A 146 -13.45 -13.49 -7.92
N LYS A 147 -13.98 -12.92 -6.83
CA LYS A 147 -15.40 -12.60 -6.66
C LYS A 147 -15.69 -11.24 -7.30
N SER A 148 -15.99 -11.26 -8.60
CA SER A 148 -16.24 -10.06 -9.41
C SER A 148 -17.71 -9.85 -9.80
N MET A 149 -18.61 -10.78 -9.47
CA MET A 149 -19.98 -10.84 -10.04
C MET A 149 -20.77 -9.53 -9.90
N GLU A 150 -20.81 -8.94 -8.70
CA GLU A 150 -21.55 -7.69 -8.46
C GLU A 150 -20.94 -6.51 -9.21
N VAL A 151 -19.61 -6.47 -9.31
CA VAL A 151 -18.90 -5.42 -10.04
C VAL A 151 -19.11 -5.57 -11.54
N GLU A 152 -18.99 -6.78 -12.09
CA GLU A 152 -19.28 -7.07 -13.50
C GLU A 152 -20.72 -6.72 -13.87
N LYS A 153 -21.68 -7.07 -13.01
CA LYS A 153 -23.10 -6.69 -13.18
C LYS A 153 -23.25 -5.18 -13.19
N TYR A 154 -22.60 -4.48 -12.25
CA TYR A 154 -22.60 -3.02 -12.21
C TYR A 154 -22.02 -2.42 -13.50
N PHE A 155 -20.95 -2.99 -14.06
CA PHE A 155 -20.35 -2.52 -15.31
C PHE A 155 -21.09 -2.96 -16.57
N GLY A 156 -21.84 -4.06 -16.54
CA GLY A 156 -22.52 -4.63 -17.70
C GLY A 156 -21.60 -5.43 -18.62
N PHE A 157 -20.43 -5.83 -18.15
CA PHE A 157 -19.51 -6.71 -18.89
C PHE A 157 -18.71 -7.61 -17.94
N LYS A 158 -18.21 -8.72 -18.47
CA LYS A 158 -17.38 -9.68 -17.75
C LYS A 158 -15.91 -9.25 -17.78
N PHE A 159 -15.21 -9.40 -16.66
CA PHE A 159 -13.78 -9.18 -16.63
C PHE A 159 -13.08 -10.41 -17.21
N THR A 160 -12.28 -10.21 -18.25
CA THR A 160 -11.35 -11.24 -18.72
C THR A 160 -10.12 -11.24 -17.84
N LYS A 161 -9.74 -12.40 -17.28
CA LYS A 161 -8.45 -12.55 -16.61
C LYS A 161 -7.34 -12.17 -17.58
N SER A 162 -6.53 -11.19 -17.19
CA SER A 162 -5.27 -10.87 -17.87
C SER A 162 -4.15 -11.25 -16.92
N ASP A 163 -3.33 -12.23 -17.33
CA ASP A 163 -2.18 -12.68 -16.55
C ASP A 163 -0.99 -11.68 -16.62
N LYS A 164 -1.10 -10.63 -17.43
CA LYS A 164 -0.04 -9.63 -17.59
C LYS A 164 -0.17 -8.53 -16.54
N GLN A 165 0.54 -8.71 -15.42
CA GLN A 165 0.91 -7.60 -14.56
C GLN A 165 1.92 -6.71 -15.30
N ASP A 166 1.69 -5.40 -15.26
CA ASP A 166 2.63 -4.42 -15.80
C ASP A 166 3.98 -4.52 -15.06
N GLU A 167 5.07 -4.75 -15.80
CA GLU A 167 6.44 -4.90 -15.29
C GLU A 167 6.83 -3.77 -14.33
N ARG A 168 6.36 -2.54 -14.60
CA ARG A 168 6.66 -1.35 -13.80
C ARG A 168 6.18 -1.47 -12.36
N PHE A 169 5.12 -2.23 -12.12
CA PHE A 169 4.48 -2.38 -10.81
C PHE A 169 4.67 -3.77 -10.21
N LYS A 170 5.60 -4.59 -10.73
CA LYS A 170 5.86 -5.94 -10.19
C LYS A 170 6.32 -5.96 -8.75
N HIS A 171 7.01 -4.92 -8.31
CA HIS A 171 7.55 -4.78 -6.96
C HIS A 171 6.50 -4.38 -5.91
N VAL A 172 5.27 -4.04 -6.34
CA VAL A 172 4.26 -3.43 -5.46
C VAL A 172 3.41 -4.47 -4.72
N PRO A 173 2.93 -5.56 -5.37
CA PRO A 173 2.22 -6.61 -4.64
C PRO A 173 3.19 -7.44 -3.81
N ARG A 174 2.92 -7.49 -2.50
CA ARG A 174 3.67 -8.34 -1.55
C ARG A 174 3.18 -9.78 -1.60
N THR A 175 1.95 -10.06 -1.17
CA THR A 175 1.41 -11.43 -1.04
C THR A 175 0.33 -11.80 -2.05
N LYS A 176 -0.37 -10.80 -2.63
CA LYS A 176 -1.65 -11.01 -3.34
C LYS A 176 -2.66 -11.83 -2.52
N SER A 177 -2.61 -11.70 -1.19
CA SER A 177 -3.49 -12.35 -0.21
C SER A 177 -3.93 -11.37 0.87
N TYR A 178 -4.80 -11.82 1.77
CA TYR A 178 -5.32 -11.04 2.90
C TYR A 178 -5.39 -11.90 4.17
N GLY A 179 -5.60 -11.26 5.33
CA GLY A 179 -5.66 -11.91 6.65
C GLY A 179 -4.30 -12.14 7.31
N ASN A 180 -3.21 -11.70 6.69
CA ASN A 180 -1.85 -11.93 7.19
C ASN A 180 -1.59 -11.14 8.47
N TRP A 181 -2.39 -10.12 8.78
CA TRP A 181 -2.28 -9.40 10.05
C TRP A 181 -2.36 -10.32 11.28
N ARG A 182 -3.03 -11.48 11.16
CA ARG A 182 -3.12 -12.49 12.22
C ARG A 182 -1.77 -13.17 12.53
N ASP A 183 -0.84 -13.16 11.59
CA ASP A 183 0.54 -13.64 11.76
C ASP A 183 1.51 -12.55 12.21
N TRP A 184 1.11 -11.29 12.05
CA TRP A 184 1.95 -10.13 12.34
C TRP A 184 1.66 -9.48 13.68
N PHE A 185 0.41 -9.37 14.10
CA PHE A 185 0.10 -8.67 15.35
C PHE A 185 0.41 -9.53 16.57
N THR A 186 0.89 -8.87 17.61
CA THR A 186 0.94 -9.38 18.98
C THR A 186 -0.30 -8.89 19.77
N PRO A 187 -0.54 -9.38 20.99
CA PRO A 187 -1.60 -8.83 21.84
C PRO A 187 -1.49 -7.32 22.06
N SER A 188 -0.28 -6.78 22.25
CA SER A 188 -0.06 -5.34 22.44
C SER A 188 -0.40 -4.53 21.18
N ASP A 189 -0.11 -5.07 19.98
CA ASP A 189 -0.52 -4.44 18.73
C ASP A 189 -2.05 -4.34 18.65
N ILE A 190 -2.78 -5.38 19.07
CA ILE A 190 -4.24 -5.37 19.10
C ILE A 190 -4.75 -4.29 20.05
N GLU A 191 -4.20 -4.19 21.25
CA GLU A 191 -4.61 -3.18 22.25
C GLU A 191 -4.50 -1.76 21.70
N PHE A 192 -3.44 -1.47 20.95
CA PHE A 192 -3.22 -0.18 20.30
C PHE A 192 -4.14 0.05 19.09
N PHE A 193 -4.18 -0.90 18.15
CA PHE A 193 -4.84 -0.69 16.86
C PHE A 193 -6.35 -0.84 16.89
N LYS A 194 -6.88 -1.73 17.75
CA LYS A 194 -8.31 -2.02 17.83
C LYS A 194 -9.17 -0.76 18.03
N PRO A 195 -8.93 0.11 19.03
CA PRO A 195 -9.75 1.31 19.20
C PRO A 195 -9.64 2.27 18.00
N LEU A 196 -8.48 2.34 17.33
CA LEU A 196 -8.26 3.22 16.18
C LEU A 196 -8.98 2.73 14.92
N MET A 197 -9.10 1.42 14.71
CA MET A 197 -9.63 0.82 13.48
C MET A 197 -11.09 0.38 13.56
N SER A 198 -11.69 0.37 14.76
CA SER A 198 -13.03 -0.18 14.99
C SER A 198 -14.10 0.50 14.14
N GLU A 199 -14.04 1.83 13.98
CA GLU A 199 -15.00 2.59 13.17
C GLU A 199 -14.97 2.15 11.69
N TYR A 200 -13.78 1.99 11.10
CA TYR A 200 -13.64 1.53 9.71
C TYR A 200 -14.09 0.07 9.54
N ILE A 201 -13.72 -0.79 10.48
CA ILE A 201 -14.14 -2.20 10.50
C ILE A 201 -15.67 -2.29 10.51
N GLU A 202 -16.33 -1.49 11.34
CA GLU A 202 -17.79 -1.44 11.40
C GLU A 202 -18.42 -0.85 10.14
N TYR A 203 -17.95 0.30 9.70
CA TYR A 203 -18.51 1.02 8.54
C TYR A 203 -18.49 0.18 7.26
N TYR A 204 -17.43 -0.63 7.07
CA TYR A 204 -17.26 -1.48 5.89
C TYR A 204 -17.62 -2.96 6.11
N GLY A 205 -18.10 -3.33 7.30
CA GLY A 205 -18.55 -4.69 7.59
C GLY A 205 -17.43 -5.74 7.59
N TYR A 206 -16.23 -5.37 8.04
CA TYR A 206 -15.16 -6.33 8.30
C TYR A 206 -15.42 -7.13 9.58
N ASP A 207 -14.78 -8.29 9.69
CA ASP A 207 -14.83 -9.12 10.90
C ASP A 207 -14.30 -8.34 12.11
N LYS A 208 -15.17 -8.17 13.11
CA LYS A 208 -14.89 -7.47 14.37
C LYS A 208 -13.98 -8.28 15.31
N GLU A 209 -13.77 -9.57 15.03
CA GLU A 209 -12.93 -10.43 15.84
C GLU A 209 -11.43 -10.21 15.57
N TRP A 210 -10.66 -9.99 16.64
CA TRP A 210 -9.21 -9.77 16.61
C TRP A 210 -8.44 -11.04 16.98
N ARG A 211 -8.71 -12.15 16.28
CA ARG A 211 -8.09 -13.45 16.56
C ARG A 211 -6.76 -13.59 15.83
N LEU A 212 -5.68 -13.75 16.58
CA LEU A 212 -4.36 -14.10 16.03
C LEU A 212 -4.30 -15.58 15.65
N ASN A 213 -3.42 -15.93 14.72
CA ASN A 213 -3.14 -17.33 14.43
C ASN A 213 -2.42 -17.97 15.62
N LEU A 214 -2.79 -19.21 15.99
CA LEU A 214 -2.16 -19.92 17.11
C LEU A 214 -0.66 -20.13 16.85
N ILE A 215 -0.35 -20.54 15.62
CA ILE A 215 0.98 -20.65 15.05
C ILE A 215 1.10 -19.54 14.03
N GLN A 216 1.81 -18.48 14.40
CA GLN A 216 2.07 -17.35 13.51
C GLN A 216 3.27 -17.68 12.62
N GLN A 217 3.14 -17.41 11.33
CA GLN A 217 4.21 -17.64 10.36
C GLN A 217 4.35 -16.44 9.43
N ILE A 218 5.55 -15.89 9.32
CA ILE A 218 5.84 -14.78 8.43
C ILE A 218 6.80 -15.27 7.35
N ASN A 219 6.35 -15.24 6.10
CA ASN A 219 7.19 -15.62 4.97
C ASN A 219 8.17 -14.48 4.64
N PRO A 220 9.50 -14.73 4.66
CA PRO A 220 10.51 -13.72 4.33
C PRO A 220 10.36 -13.08 2.94
N ASP A 221 9.87 -13.84 1.94
CA ASP A 221 9.63 -13.33 0.57
C ASP A 221 8.60 -12.20 0.54
N HIS A 222 7.78 -12.12 1.60
CA HIS A 222 6.75 -11.14 1.81
C HIS A 222 7.04 -10.24 3.01
N ALA A 223 8.27 -10.21 3.51
CA ALA A 223 8.66 -9.47 4.70
C ALA A 223 10.06 -8.87 4.51
N SER A 224 11.10 -9.39 5.16
CA SER A 224 12.47 -8.88 5.05
C SER A 224 12.97 -8.78 3.62
N LYS A 225 12.88 -9.85 2.82
CA LYS A 225 13.31 -9.84 1.42
C LYS A 225 12.50 -8.87 0.57
N TYR A 226 11.21 -8.70 0.88
CA TYR A 226 10.38 -7.71 0.20
C TYR A 226 10.90 -6.29 0.46
N VAL A 227 11.18 -5.95 1.72
CA VAL A 227 11.74 -4.65 2.11
C VAL A 227 13.12 -4.44 1.47
N GLU A 228 13.99 -5.44 1.55
CA GLU A 228 15.32 -5.38 0.94
C GLU A 228 15.23 -5.13 -0.58
N ASN A 229 14.33 -5.84 -1.27
CA ASN A 229 14.14 -5.68 -2.70
C ASN A 229 13.62 -4.28 -3.08
N THR A 230 12.63 -3.75 -2.36
CA THR A 230 12.06 -2.42 -2.65
C THR A 230 13.06 -1.30 -2.37
N VAL A 231 13.80 -1.39 -1.25
CA VAL A 231 14.91 -0.46 -0.94
C VAL A 231 15.99 -0.51 -2.02
N ASN A 232 16.41 -1.70 -2.45
CA ASN A 232 17.43 -1.85 -3.49
C ASN A 232 16.97 -1.35 -4.86
N LEU A 233 15.69 -1.51 -5.20
CA LEU A 233 15.09 -0.91 -6.39
C LEU A 233 15.14 0.63 -6.32
N ARG A 234 14.83 1.20 -5.15
CA ARG A 234 14.88 2.66 -4.94
C ARG A 234 16.32 3.20 -5.04
N ARG A 235 17.28 2.53 -4.41
CA ARG A 235 18.72 2.85 -4.51
C ARG A 235 19.20 2.87 -5.96
N LYS A 236 18.85 1.86 -6.75
CA LYS A 236 19.19 1.79 -8.18
C LYS A 236 18.59 2.95 -8.96
N ALA A 237 17.33 3.30 -8.71
CA ALA A 237 16.68 4.44 -9.34
C ALA A 237 17.35 5.77 -8.95
N PHE A 238 17.71 5.94 -7.68
CA PHE A 238 18.41 7.12 -7.18
C PHE A 238 19.79 7.30 -7.84
N ILE A 239 20.62 6.26 -7.84
CA ILE A 239 21.95 6.27 -8.50
C ILE A 239 21.81 6.55 -10.00
N SER A 240 20.81 5.97 -10.66
CA SER A 240 20.56 6.20 -12.10
C SER A 240 20.20 7.65 -12.41
N ASN A 241 19.51 8.34 -11.49
CA ASN A 241 19.18 9.76 -11.65
C ASN A 241 20.39 10.66 -11.38
N VAL A 242 21.13 10.40 -10.30
CA VAL A 242 22.38 11.15 -9.99
C VAL A 242 23.38 11.05 -11.14
N THR A 243 23.61 9.85 -11.68
CA THR A 243 24.54 9.64 -12.81
C THR A 243 24.05 10.22 -14.13
N LYS A 244 22.74 10.44 -14.31
CA LYS A 244 22.20 11.18 -15.47
C LYS A 244 22.45 12.68 -15.32
N ASP A 245 22.23 13.21 -14.11
CA ASP A 245 22.50 14.61 -13.82
C ASP A 245 24.00 14.93 -13.95
N GLU A 246 24.89 14.07 -13.42
CA GLU A 246 26.34 14.24 -13.58
C GLU A 246 26.83 14.15 -15.04
N ARG A 247 26.20 13.28 -15.86
CA ARG A 247 26.49 13.21 -17.30
C ARG A 247 26.01 14.46 -18.02
N ASN A 248 24.82 14.97 -17.71
CA ASN A 248 24.33 16.23 -18.25
C ASN A 248 25.21 17.42 -17.84
N PHE A 249 25.72 17.43 -16.60
CA PHE A 249 26.70 18.41 -16.15
C PHE A 249 28.03 18.31 -16.91
N LYS A 250 28.58 17.10 -17.12
CA LYS A 250 29.81 16.92 -17.91
C LYS A 250 29.67 17.28 -19.39
N THR A 251 28.49 17.09 -20.00
CA THR A 251 28.24 17.48 -21.40
C THR A 251 28.17 19.01 -21.57
N ILE A 252 27.66 19.75 -20.58
CA ILE A 252 27.59 21.23 -20.64
C ILE A 252 28.99 21.87 -20.53
N PHE A 253 29.94 21.24 -19.82
CA PHE A 253 31.31 21.76 -19.67
C PHE A 253 32.32 21.31 -20.75
N GLN A 254 31.91 20.50 -21.73
CA GLN A 254 32.76 20.12 -22.88
C GLN A 254 32.42 20.86 -24.18
N THR A 255 31.40 21.72 -24.19
CA THR A 255 30.96 22.46 -25.39
C THR A 255 31.14 23.97 -25.31
N LEU A 256 31.90 24.48 -24.32
CA LEU A 256 32.31 25.88 -24.31
C LEU A 256 33.68 26.01 -24.99
N PRO A 257 33.80 26.68 -26.14
CA PRO A 257 35.10 27.01 -26.71
C PRO A 257 35.82 27.99 -25.77
N ILE A 258 37.13 27.79 -25.61
CA ILE A 258 38.07 28.75 -25.01
C ILE A 258 38.08 30.02 -25.86
#